data_AF-A0A355M5R7-F1
#
_entry.id   AF-A0A355M5R7-F1
#
_cell.length_a   1.000
_cell.length_b   1.000
_cell.length_c   1.000
_cell.angle_alpha   90.00
_cell.angle_beta   90.00
_cell.angle_gamma   90.00
#
_symmetry.space_group_name_H-M   'P 1'
#
loop_
_entity.id
_entity.type
_entity.pdbx_description
1 polymer ?
#
loop_
_entity_poly.entity_id
_entity_poly.type
_entity_poly.pdbx_seq_one_letter_code
_entity_poly.pdbx_strand_id
1 'polypeptide(L)'
;MVLDYNFMKKEKRKGFLNALLAYIMWGILLIYWKLMKDIPSMDILCYRIVFSALFMIIVLAAAKNYYELKTLFFSIRNFILILLRSFCMGANWLIYIWGINNDHVIDCSFGYFIMPLAVIILSFIFLKEKLGVFLYKERFSESMLITFILIWTSVIVYIIHRFRNSLG
;
A
#
# COMPACT_ATOMS: atom_id res chain seq x y z
N MET A 1 25.76 -15.55 -21.76
CA MET A 1 24.30 -15.82 -21.77
C MET A 1 23.85 -16.70 -20.59
N VAL A 2 24.49 -17.84 -20.28
CA VAL A 2 24.09 -18.72 -19.14
C VAL A 2 24.37 -18.13 -17.75
N LEU A 3 25.46 -17.36 -17.58
CA LEU A 3 25.77 -16.67 -16.31
C LEU A 3 24.72 -15.61 -15.95
N ASP A 4 24.21 -14.90 -16.94
CA ASP A 4 23.17 -13.87 -16.79
C ASP A 4 21.80 -14.50 -16.44
N TYR A 5 21.48 -15.65 -17.04
CA TYR A 5 20.28 -16.42 -16.71
C TYR A 5 20.26 -16.92 -15.26
N ASN A 6 21.39 -17.47 -14.78
CA ASN A 6 21.52 -17.92 -13.39
C ASN A 6 21.49 -16.77 -12.40
N PHE A 7 22.09 -15.62 -12.75
CA PHE A 7 22.01 -14.39 -11.96
C PHE A 7 20.57 -13.88 -11.86
N MET A 8 19.87 -13.75 -13.00
CA MET A 8 18.45 -13.37 -13.08
C MET A 8 17.55 -14.32 -12.29
N LYS A 9 17.82 -15.63 -12.30
CA LYS A 9 17.06 -16.62 -11.51
C LYS A 9 17.30 -16.47 -10.00
N LYS A 10 18.53 -16.14 -9.59
CA LYS A 10 18.90 -15.92 -8.19
C LYS A 10 18.33 -14.61 -7.64
N GLU A 11 18.38 -13.54 -8.43
CA GLU A 11 17.72 -12.25 -8.18
C GLU A 11 16.20 -12.44 -8.04
N LYS A 12 15.56 -13.13 -8.98
CA LYS A 12 14.12 -13.46 -8.90
C LYS A 12 13.76 -14.25 -7.66
N ARG A 13 14.57 -15.25 -7.28
CA ARG A 13 14.33 -16.06 -6.06
C ARG A 13 14.48 -15.23 -4.78
N LYS A 14 15.48 -14.35 -4.72
CA LYS A 14 15.64 -13.40 -3.60
C LYS A 14 14.49 -12.41 -3.53
N GLY A 15 14.09 -11.84 -4.67
CA GLY A 15 12.94 -10.93 -4.76
C GLY A 15 11.64 -11.60 -4.31
N PHE A 16 11.40 -12.83 -4.76
CA PHE A 16 10.26 -13.64 -4.31
C PHE A 16 10.27 -13.88 -2.79
N LEU A 17 11.42 -14.28 -2.23
CA LEU A 17 11.54 -14.52 -0.80
C LEU A 17 11.32 -13.23 0.01
N ASN A 18 11.89 -12.10 -0.43
CA ASN A 18 11.71 -10.81 0.21
C ASN A 18 10.24 -10.36 0.18
N ALA A 19 9.56 -10.53 -0.96
CA ALA A 19 8.14 -10.23 -1.07
C ALA A 19 7.31 -11.11 -0.12
N LEU A 20 7.58 -12.42 -0.08
CA LEU A 20 6.90 -13.35 0.83
C LEU A 20 7.07 -12.95 2.30
N LEU A 21 8.31 -12.65 2.72
CA LEU A 21 8.58 -12.19 4.09
C LEU A 21 7.89 -10.87 4.39
N ALA A 22 7.91 -9.91 3.47
CA ALA A 22 7.23 -8.63 3.64
C ALA A 22 5.71 -8.82 3.82
N TYR A 23 5.08 -9.69 3.02
CA TYR A 23 3.64 -9.99 3.15
C TYR A 23 3.31 -10.71 4.46
N ILE A 24 4.15 -11.64 4.92
CA ILE A 24 3.98 -12.30 6.22
C ILE A 24 4.09 -11.28 7.35
N MET A 25 5.11 -10.42 7.32
CA MET A 25 5.29 -9.35 8.31
C MET A 25 4.08 -8.41 8.33
N TRP A 26 3.57 -8.04 7.16
CA TRP A 26 2.35 -7.24 7.05
C TRP A 26 1.11 -7.95 7.61
N GLY A 27 0.96 -9.25 7.36
CA GLY A 27 -0.14 -10.04 7.92
C GLY A 27 -0.09 -10.15 9.44
N ILE A 28 1.10 -10.32 10.02
CA ILE A 28 1.29 -10.35 11.48
C ILE A 28 0.92 -9.00 12.12
N LEU A 29 1.18 -7.89 11.42
CA LEU A 29 0.86 -6.54 11.88
C LEU A 29 -0.64 -6.33 12.12
N LEU A 30 -1.51 -6.99 11.34
CA LEU A 30 -2.97 -6.99 11.57
C LEU A 30 -3.33 -7.56 12.94
N ILE A 31 -2.67 -8.67 13.32
CA ILE A 31 -2.88 -9.31 14.62
C ILE A 31 -2.41 -8.38 15.73
N TYR A 32 -1.26 -7.74 15.55
CA TYR A 32 -0.72 -6.77 16.50
C TYR A 32 -1.72 -5.65 16.83
N TRP A 33 -2.36 -5.03 15.83
CA TRP A 33 -3.36 -3.99 16.12
C TRP A 33 -4.62 -4.53 16.77
N LYS A 34 -5.07 -5.73 16.38
CA LYS A 34 -6.23 -6.36 17.01
C LYS A 34 -6.01 -6.65 18.51
N LEU A 35 -4.77 -6.94 18.90
CA LEU A 35 -4.37 -7.06 20.31
C LEU A 35 -4.37 -5.72 21.06
N MET A 36 -4.27 -4.59 20.34
CA MET A 36 -4.30 -3.23 20.89
C MET A 36 -5.66 -2.54 20.76
N LYS A 37 -6.75 -3.30 20.59
CA LYS A 37 -8.10 -2.76 20.42
C LYS A 37 -8.54 -1.82 21.57
N ASP A 38 -8.02 -2.04 22.77
CA ASP A 38 -8.36 -1.27 23.97
C ASP A 38 -7.66 0.11 24.01
N ILE A 39 -6.67 0.33 23.14
CA ILE A 39 -5.95 1.60 23.01
C ILE A 39 -6.58 2.42 21.88
N PRO A 40 -6.87 3.72 22.09
CA PRO A 40 -7.36 4.59 21.03
C PRO A 40 -6.44 4.58 19.81
N SER A 41 -7.01 4.43 18.61
CA SER A 41 -6.26 4.33 17.35
C SER A 41 -5.39 5.55 17.06
N MET A 42 -5.78 6.72 17.56
CA MET A 42 -4.99 7.95 17.48
C MET A 42 -3.70 7.84 18.28
N ASP A 43 -3.76 7.29 19.50
CA ASP A 43 -2.58 7.13 20.36
C ASP A 43 -1.59 6.15 19.73
N ILE A 44 -2.09 5.03 19.18
CA ILE A 44 -1.29 4.06 18.42
C ILE A 44 -0.54 4.75 17.27
N LEU A 45 -1.23 5.60 16.51
CA LEU A 45 -0.63 6.35 15.41
C LEU A 45 0.42 7.35 15.92
N CYS A 46 0.15 8.07 17.00
CA CYS A 46 1.09 9.02 17.61
C CYS A 46 2.39 8.33 18.02
N TYR A 47 2.32 7.21 18.75
CA TYR A 47 3.51 6.40 19.08
C TYR A 47 4.27 6.00 17.83
N ARG A 48 3.56 5.53 16.80
CA ARG A 48 4.18 5.11 15.54
C ARG A 48 4.87 6.26 14.80
N ILE A 49 4.30 7.47 14.80
CA ILE A 49 4.92 8.65 14.19
C ILE A 49 6.21 9.00 14.94
N VAL A 50 6.19 9.01 16.26
CA VAL A 50 7.38 9.30 17.08
C VAL A 50 8.48 8.27 16.83
N PHE A 51 8.17 6.97 16.89
CA PHE A 51 9.16 5.92 16.65
C PHE A 51 9.67 5.91 15.20
N SER A 52 8.79 6.14 14.21
CA SER A 52 9.20 6.27 12.81
C SER A 52 10.14 7.46 12.60
N ALA A 53 9.86 8.60 13.24
CA ALA A 53 10.70 9.79 13.16
C ALA A 53 12.08 9.53 13.77
N LEU A 54 12.13 8.93 14.96
CA LEU A 54 13.38 8.54 15.62
C LEU A 54 14.19 7.57 14.76
N PHE A 55 13.54 6.54 14.22
CA PHE A 55 14.19 5.56 13.34
C PHE A 55 14.76 6.24 12.08
N MET A 56 13.99 7.13 11.45
CA MET A 56 14.46 7.87 10.27
C MET A 56 15.64 8.79 10.58
N ILE A 57 15.67 9.45 11.74
CA ILE A 57 16.82 10.26 12.17
C ILE A 57 18.09 9.41 12.25
N ILE A 58 17.99 8.21 12.85
CA ILE A 58 19.13 7.28 12.96
C ILE A 58 19.61 6.83 11.58
N VAL A 59 18.69 6.45 10.68
CA VAL A 59 19.02 6.04 9.32
C VAL A 59 19.70 7.17 8.53
N LEU A 60 19.18 8.40 8.64
CA LEU A 60 19.76 9.56 7.96
C LEU A 60 21.15 9.91 8.50
N ALA A 61 21.35 9.84 9.82
CA ALA A 61 22.66 10.04 10.45
C ALA A 61 23.67 8.99 9.96
N ALA A 62 23.26 7.72 9.85
CA ALA A 62 24.10 6.64 9.34
C ALA A 62 24.41 6.80 7.84
N ALA A 63 23.46 7.28 7.05
CA ALA A 63 23.63 7.52 5.61
C ALA A 63 24.52 8.75 5.28
N LYS A 64 24.85 9.59 6.27
CA LYS A 64 25.66 10.81 6.14
C LYS A 64 25.16 11.82 5.09
N ASN A 65 23.89 11.75 4.69
CA ASN A 65 23.33 12.62 3.64
C ASN A 65 22.68 13.89 4.22
N TYR A 66 23.48 14.74 4.85
CA TYR A 66 23.01 15.96 5.53
C TYR A 66 22.62 17.10 4.58
N TYR A 67 23.04 17.02 3.31
CA TYR A 67 22.79 18.07 2.32
C TYR A 67 21.31 18.09 1.87
N GLU A 68 20.72 16.91 1.63
CA GLU A 68 19.30 16.78 1.29
C GLU A 68 18.38 17.24 2.42
N LEU A 69 18.77 17.00 3.68
CA LEU A 69 18.05 17.50 4.85
C LEU A 69 17.98 19.03 4.84
N LYS A 70 19.07 19.72 4.50
CA LYS A 70 19.08 21.19 4.46
C LYS A 70 18.19 21.72 3.34
N THR A 71 18.30 21.18 2.12
CA THR A 71 17.51 21.68 0.96
C THR A 71 16.00 21.53 1.14
N LEU A 72 15.56 20.56 1.95
CA LEU A 72 14.16 20.38 2.34
C LEU A 72 13.62 21.54 3.18
N PHE A 73 14.39 22.03 4.16
CA PHE A 73 13.94 23.13 5.04
C PHE A 73 14.01 24.50 4.37
N PHE A 74 14.84 24.69 3.34
CA PHE A 74 14.99 25.98 2.66
C PHE A 74 13.95 26.25 1.56
N SER A 75 13.12 25.27 1.19
CA SER A 75 12.07 25.43 0.18
C SER A 75 10.68 25.29 0.79
N ILE A 76 9.98 26.42 0.96
CA ILE A 76 8.61 26.45 1.50
C ILE A 76 7.65 25.56 0.68
N ARG A 77 7.85 25.48 -0.65
CA ARG A 77 7.07 24.62 -1.54
C ARG A 77 7.26 23.14 -1.21
N ASN A 78 8.51 22.70 -1.07
CA ASN A 78 8.82 21.30 -0.74
C ASN A 78 8.31 20.95 0.66
N PHE A 79 8.46 21.87 1.61
CA PHE A 79 7.93 21.72 2.96
C PHE A 79 6.41 21.51 2.96
N ILE A 80 5.64 22.36 2.28
CA ILE A 80 4.18 22.23 2.17
C ILE A 80 3.77 20.92 1.50
N LEU A 81 4.44 20.54 0.40
CA LEU A 81 4.14 19.28 -0.30
C LEU A 81 4.38 18.06 0.58
N ILE A 82 5.44 18.05 1.39
CA ILE A 82 5.74 16.97 2.32
C ILE A 82 4.76 16.94 3.47
N LEU A 83 4.37 18.10 3.99
CA LEU A 83 3.37 18.20 5.04
C LEU A 83 2.02 17.65 4.56
N LEU A 84 1.59 18.01 3.35
CA LEU A 84 0.37 17.49 2.74
C LEU A 84 0.44 15.97 2.53
N ARG A 85 1.55 15.46 1.99
CA ARG A 85 1.78 14.01 1.82
C ARG A 85 1.74 13.26 3.15
N SER A 86 2.38 13.82 4.17
CA SER A 86 2.45 13.23 5.51
C SER A 86 1.08 13.22 6.17
N PHE A 87 0.28 14.27 6.00
CA PHE A 87 -1.08 14.32 6.49
C PHE A 87 -1.98 13.29 5.80
N CYS A 88 -1.96 13.22 4.47
CA CYS A 88 -2.73 12.22 3.73
C CYS A 88 -2.34 10.79 4.11
N MET A 89 -1.04 10.52 4.26
CA MET A 89 -0.52 9.23 4.70
C MET A 89 -0.92 8.93 6.14
N GLY A 90 -0.86 9.91 7.05
CA GLY A 90 -1.28 9.77 8.44
C GLY A 90 -2.77 9.49 8.56
N ALA A 91 -3.61 10.24 7.85
CA ALA A 91 -5.05 10.02 7.79
C ALA A 91 -5.41 8.63 7.25
N ASN A 92 -4.74 8.20 6.18
CA ASN A 92 -4.90 6.85 5.63
C ASN A 92 -4.58 5.77 6.69
N TRP A 93 -3.47 5.94 7.40
CA TRP A 93 -3.07 5.02 8.46
C TRP A 93 -4.02 5.03 9.66
N LEU A 94 -4.52 6.20 10.05
CA LEU A 94 -5.49 6.33 11.14
C LEU A 94 -6.78 5.57 10.83
N ILE A 95 -7.35 5.79 9.64
CA ILE A 95 -8.57 5.12 9.18
C ILE A 95 -8.38 3.60 9.18
N TYR A 96 -7.20 3.14 8.77
CA TYR A 96 -6.89 1.72 8.72
C TYR A 96 -6.77 1.08 10.11
N ILE A 97 -6.01 1.68 11.03
CA ILE A 97 -5.88 1.19 12.41
C ILE A 97 -7.25 1.23 13.10
N TRP A 98 -8.00 2.32 12.91
CA TRP A 98 -9.35 2.45 13.43
C TRP A 98 -10.29 1.36 12.89
N GLY A 99 -10.26 1.09 11.59
CA GLY A 99 -11.09 0.04 10.99
C GLY A 99 -10.75 -1.34 11.54
N ILE A 100 -9.48 -1.64 11.79
CA ILE A 100 -9.08 -2.92 12.40
C ILE A 100 -9.53 -3.03 13.86
N ASN A 101 -9.35 -1.96 14.64
CA ASN A 101 -9.76 -1.93 16.06
C ASN A 101 -11.28 -2.04 16.23
N ASN A 102 -12.07 -1.59 15.26
CA ASN A 102 -13.54 -1.68 15.25
C ASN A 102 -14.07 -2.91 14.48
N ASP A 103 -13.26 -3.95 14.34
CA ASP A 103 -13.61 -5.22 13.66
C ASP A 103 -14.02 -5.10 12.18
N HIS A 104 -13.78 -3.95 11.54
CA HIS A 104 -13.98 -3.72 10.11
C HIS A 104 -12.80 -4.21 9.26
N VAL A 105 -12.15 -5.31 9.67
CA VAL A 105 -10.96 -5.87 9.00
C VAL A 105 -11.26 -6.26 7.54
N ILE A 106 -12.46 -6.77 7.29
CA ILE A 106 -12.90 -7.19 5.95
C ILE A 106 -13.09 -5.96 5.05
N ASP A 107 -13.72 -4.89 5.55
CA ASP A 107 -13.91 -3.65 4.80
C ASP A 107 -12.57 -2.97 4.49
N CYS A 108 -11.64 -2.96 5.45
CA CYS A 108 -10.27 -2.48 5.23
C CYS A 108 -9.57 -3.26 4.11
N SER A 109 -9.62 -4.60 4.17
CA SER A 109 -9.00 -5.47 3.16
C SER A 109 -9.62 -5.25 1.77
N PHE A 110 -10.93 -5.07 1.71
CA PHE A 110 -11.64 -4.74 0.47
C PHE A 110 -11.21 -3.38 -0.11
N GLY A 111 -10.99 -2.38 0.74
CA GLY A 111 -10.42 -1.09 0.33
C GLY A 111 -9.06 -1.25 -0.38
N TYR A 112 -8.19 -2.13 0.13
CA TYR A 112 -6.90 -2.43 -0.53
C TYR A 112 -7.07 -3.16 -1.86
N PHE A 113 -8.09 -4.00 -2.03
CA PHE A 113 -8.38 -4.64 -3.33
C PHE A 113 -8.92 -3.65 -4.37
N ILE A 114 -9.65 -2.62 -3.95
CA ILE A 114 -10.12 -1.56 -4.85
C ILE A 114 -8.98 -0.60 -5.24
N MET A 115 -7.97 -0.42 -4.37
CA MET A 115 -6.94 0.59 -4.57
C MET A 115 -6.25 0.56 -5.96
N PRO A 116 -5.85 -0.60 -6.53
CA PRO A 116 -5.30 -0.65 -7.89
C PRO A 116 -6.28 -0.12 -8.95
N LEU A 117 -7.56 -0.47 -8.85
CA LEU A 117 -8.59 0.01 -9.77
C LEU A 117 -8.79 1.53 -9.63
N ALA A 118 -8.83 2.03 -8.40
CA ALA A 118 -8.93 3.45 -8.11
C ALA A 118 -7.74 4.23 -8.67
N VAL A 119 -6.51 3.72 -8.51
CA VAL A 119 -5.30 4.32 -9.08
C VAL A 119 -5.35 4.31 -10.60
N ILE A 120 -5.79 3.22 -11.24
CA ILE A 120 -5.96 3.18 -12.71
C ILE A 120 -6.92 4.29 -13.17
N ILE A 121 -8.09 4.40 -12.53
CA ILE A 121 -9.07 5.45 -12.86
C ILE A 121 -8.48 6.85 -12.65
N LEU A 122 -7.76 7.06 -11.54
CA LEU A 122 -7.12 8.35 -11.25
C LEU A 122 -6.04 8.68 -12.30
N SER A 123 -5.23 7.71 -12.72
CA SER A 123 -4.25 7.87 -13.80
C SER A 123 -4.90 8.25 -15.12
N PHE A 124 -6.04 7.64 -15.48
CA PHE A 124 -6.81 8.04 -16.66
C PHE A 124 -7.29 9.50 -16.59
N ILE A 125 -7.78 9.95 -15.43
CA ILE A 125 -8.33 11.31 -15.27
C ILE A 125 -7.23 12.36 -15.26
N PHE A 126 -6.17 12.14 -14.46
CA PHE A 126 -5.15 13.15 -14.20
C PHE A 126 -3.96 13.07 -15.15
N LEU A 127 -3.48 11.86 -15.46
CA LEU A 127 -2.33 11.64 -16.34
C LEU A 127 -2.74 11.41 -17.80
N LYS A 128 -4.03 11.15 -18.08
CA LYS A 128 -4.56 10.85 -19.42
C LYS A 128 -3.90 9.63 -20.09
N GLU A 129 -3.34 8.73 -19.27
CA GLU A 129 -2.75 7.48 -19.74
C GLU A 129 -3.84 6.54 -20.25
N LYS A 130 -3.56 5.81 -21.34
CA LYS A 130 -4.44 4.77 -21.87
C LYS A 130 -3.86 3.40 -21.55
N LEU A 131 -4.72 2.42 -21.26
CA LEU A 131 -4.29 1.05 -21.00
C LEU A 131 -3.50 0.47 -22.18
N GLY A 132 -2.32 -0.08 -21.90
CA GLY A 132 -1.43 -0.64 -22.91
C GLY A 132 -2.04 -1.77 -23.74
N VAL A 133 -2.95 -2.55 -23.17
CA VAL A 133 -3.72 -3.57 -23.91
C VAL A 133 -4.53 -2.96 -25.06
N PHE A 134 -5.14 -1.79 -24.86
CA PHE A 134 -5.92 -1.12 -25.91
C PHE A 134 -5.04 -0.29 -26.84
N LEU A 135 -3.99 0.35 -26.30
CA LEU A 135 -3.14 1.26 -27.07
C LEU A 135 -2.06 0.53 -27.89
N TYR A 136 -1.39 -0.46 -27.28
CA TYR A 136 -0.29 -1.22 -27.89
C TYR A 136 -0.69 -2.62 -28.35
N LYS A 137 -1.96 -3.02 -28.18
CA LYS A 137 -2.46 -4.36 -28.48
C LYS A 137 -1.59 -5.46 -27.85
N GLU A 138 -1.14 -5.22 -26.62
CA GLU A 138 -0.39 -6.23 -25.87
C GLU A 138 -1.20 -7.52 -25.75
N ARG A 139 -0.52 -8.66 -25.88
CA ARG A 139 -1.17 -9.98 -25.83
C ARG A 139 -1.76 -10.21 -24.45
N PHE A 140 -3.09 -10.19 -24.37
CA PHE A 140 -3.81 -10.61 -23.18
C PHE A 140 -3.91 -12.14 -23.16
N SER A 141 -3.06 -12.77 -22.34
CA SER A 141 -3.02 -14.24 -22.22
C SER A 141 -4.31 -14.79 -21.60
N GLU A 142 -4.68 -16.03 -21.97
CA GLU A 142 -5.79 -16.77 -21.34
C GLU A 142 -5.65 -16.83 -19.81
N SER A 143 -4.42 -16.95 -19.30
CA SER A 143 -4.14 -16.93 -17.86
C SER A 143 -4.54 -15.59 -17.21
N MET A 144 -4.26 -14.46 -17.87
CA MET A 144 -4.65 -13.13 -17.39
C MET A 144 -6.17 -12.98 -17.40
N LEU A 145 -6.84 -13.49 -18.43
CA LEU A 145 -8.30 -13.48 -18.53
C LEU A 145 -8.96 -14.26 -17.40
N ILE A 146 -8.46 -15.46 -17.11
CA ILE A 146 -8.95 -16.27 -16.00
C ILE A 146 -8.77 -15.52 -14.67
N THR A 147 -7.56 -14.99 -14.39
CA THR A 147 -7.33 -14.24 -13.15
C THR A 147 -8.19 -12.99 -13.05
N PHE A 148 -8.43 -12.29 -14.17
CA PHE A 148 -9.28 -11.11 -14.21
C PHE A 148 -10.72 -11.45 -13.86
N ILE A 149 -11.30 -12.47 -14.50
CA ILE A 149 -12.67 -12.93 -14.22
C ILE A 149 -12.80 -13.32 -12.75
N LEU A 150 -11.86 -14.12 -12.22
CA LEU A 150 -11.88 -14.56 -10.82
C LEU A 150 -11.88 -13.39 -9.83
N ILE A 151 -11.04 -12.37 -10.07
CA ILE A 151 -10.97 -11.16 -9.23
C ILE A 151 -12.30 -10.42 -9.24
N TRP A 152 -12.87 -10.16 -10.43
CA TRP A 152 -14.12 -9.40 -10.54
C TRP A 152 -15.33 -10.17 -10.00
N THR A 153 -15.40 -11.48 -10.19
CA THR A 153 -16.43 -12.31 -9.57
C THR A 153 -16.35 -12.25 -8.05
N SER A 154 -15.15 -12.36 -7.47
CA SER A 154 -14.96 -12.23 -6.01
C SER A 154 -15.44 -10.88 -5.49
N VAL A 155 -15.09 -9.79 -6.17
CA VAL A 155 -15.51 -8.43 -5.80
C VAL A 155 -17.03 -8.27 -5.88
N ILE A 156 -17.68 -8.73 -6.96
CA ILE A 156 -19.14 -8.62 -7.14
C ILE A 156 -19.88 -9.42 -6.06
N VAL A 157 -19.47 -10.66 -5.81
CA VAL A 157 -20.08 -11.52 -4.77
C VAL A 157 -19.97 -10.85 -3.40
N TYR A 158 -18.81 -10.27 -3.08
CA TYR A 158 -18.62 -9.54 -1.82
C TYR A 158 -19.55 -8.32 -1.70
N ILE A 159 -19.65 -7.50 -2.75
CA ILE A 159 -20.50 -6.30 -2.75
C ILE A 159 -21.97 -6.69 -2.54
N ILE A 160 -22.47 -7.71 -3.26
CA ILE A 160 -23.84 -8.19 -3.12
C ILE A 160 -24.10 -8.70 -1.70
N HIS A 161 -23.17 -9.50 -1.16
CA HIS A 161 -23.25 -10.01 0.21
C HIS A 161 -23.34 -8.85 1.22
N ARG A 162 -22.45 -7.84 1.09
CA ARG A 162 -22.42 -6.67 1.98
C ARG A 162 -23.68 -5.82 1.88
N PHE A 163 -24.17 -5.57 0.67
CA PHE A 163 -25.37 -4.77 0.44
C PHE A 163 -26.62 -5.44 1.04
N ARG A 164 -26.76 -6.75 0.85
CA ARG A 164 -27.87 -7.52 1.43
C ARG A 164 -27.83 -7.51 2.97
N ASN A 165 -26.65 -7.65 3.56
CA ASN A 165 -26.47 -7.68 5.01
C ASN A 165 -26.50 -6.29 5.67
N SER A 166 -26.57 -5.22 4.88
CA SER A 166 -26.75 -3.85 5.38
C SER A 166 -28.22 -3.42 5.42
N LEU A 167 -29.11 -4.18 4.78
CA LEU A 167 -30.55 -3.88 4.65
C LEU A 167 -31.43 -4.70 5.61
N GLY A 168 -30.85 -5.61 6.40
CA GLY A 168 -31.53 -6.40 7.44
C GLY A 168 -30.82 -6.21 8.77
#